data_AF-A0A2M9TUE0-F1
#
_entry.id   AF-A0A2M9TUE0-F1
#
_cell.length_a   1.000
_cell.length_b   1.000
_cell.length_c   1.000
_cell.angle_alpha   90.00
_cell.angle_beta   90.00
_cell.angle_gamma   90.00
#
_symmetry.space_group_name_H-M   'P 1'
#
loop_
_entity.id
_entity.type
_entity.pdbx_description
1 polymer ?
#
loop_
_entity_poly.entity_id
_entity_poly.type
_entity_poly.pdbx_seq_one_letter_code
_entity_poly.pdbx_strand_id
1 'polypeptide(L)'
;MQDGFFSFLKGDFLTSKDSLKTWVFIVYITVLAMIMIASSHQAEQKVYEVAELNQELQELRSEFVDTRKRLMRLKMESNIADMMSERGIYTSLKPAYKIVVKSEDE
;
A
#
# COMPACT_ATOMS: atom_id res chain seq x y z
N MET A 1 -32.69 48.98 10.26
CA MET A 1 -32.03 47.65 10.30
C MET A 1 -31.19 47.36 9.06
N GLN A 2 -31.49 47.96 7.89
CA GLN A 2 -30.75 47.70 6.65
C GLN A 2 -29.39 48.43 6.57
N ASP A 3 -29.24 49.58 7.22
CA ASP A 3 -28.04 50.42 7.09
C ASP A 3 -26.73 49.76 7.57
N GLY A 4 -26.81 48.86 8.55
CA GLY A 4 -25.63 48.16 9.09
C GLY A 4 -25.05 47.11 8.14
N PHE A 5 -25.88 46.48 7.30
CA PHE A 5 -25.40 45.53 6.29
C PHE A 5 -24.76 46.28 5.11
N PHE A 6 -25.38 47.40 4.71
CA PHE A 6 -24.82 48.26 3.66
C PHE A 6 -23.51 48.92 4.07
N SER A 7 -23.32 49.36 5.32
CA SER A 7 -22.04 49.92 5.78
C SER A 7 -20.93 48.86 5.87
N PHE A 8 -21.27 47.64 6.27
CA PHE A 8 -20.33 46.50 6.25
C PHE A 8 -19.87 46.19 4.82
N LEU A 9 -20.80 46.13 3.85
CA LEU A 9 -20.49 45.88 2.45
C LEU A 9 -19.71 47.03 1.80
N LYS A 10 -19.95 48.28 2.24
CA LYS A 10 -19.29 49.49 1.74
C LYS A 10 -17.88 49.70 2.31
N GLY A 11 -17.41 48.79 3.17
CA GLY A 11 -16.05 48.80 3.67
C GLY A 11 -15.80 49.81 4.79
N ASP A 12 -16.83 50.20 5.55
CA ASP A 12 -16.66 51.13 6.67
C ASP A 12 -15.73 50.54 7.76
N PHE A 13 -15.66 49.20 7.85
CA PHE A 13 -14.71 48.44 8.67
C PHE A 13 -13.24 48.65 8.27
N LEU A 14 -12.97 49.07 7.04
CA LEU A 14 -11.63 49.35 6.49
C LEU A 14 -11.23 50.83 6.58
N THR A 15 -12.18 51.74 6.84
CA THR A 15 -11.96 53.21 6.79
C THR A 15 -12.25 53.93 8.11
N SER A 16 -12.88 53.26 9.09
CA SER A 16 -13.09 53.79 10.45
C SER A 16 -11.79 54.02 11.24
N LYS A 17 -11.83 54.81 12.32
CA LYS A 17 -10.63 55.18 13.12
C LYS A 17 -9.84 53.99 13.71
N ASP A 18 -10.41 52.79 13.74
CA ASP A 18 -9.80 51.56 14.28
C ASP A 18 -9.38 50.55 13.18
N SER A 19 -9.31 50.99 11.92
CA SER A 19 -9.09 50.13 10.74
C SER A 19 -7.72 49.45 10.66
N LEU A 20 -6.75 49.87 11.47
CA LEU A 20 -5.46 49.17 11.56
C LEU A 20 -5.63 47.74 12.07
N LYS A 21 -6.51 47.53 13.06
CA LYS A 21 -6.77 46.21 13.63
C LYS A 21 -7.46 45.28 12.63
N THR A 22 -8.38 45.84 11.84
CA THR A 22 -9.03 45.17 10.70
C THR A 22 -8.04 44.69 9.65
N TRP A 23 -7.11 45.56 9.23
CA TRP A 23 -6.12 45.24 8.21
C TRP A 23 -5.21 44.08 8.66
N VAL A 24 -4.75 44.11 9.91
CA VAL A 24 -3.96 43.00 10.49
C VAL A 24 -4.78 41.71 10.51
N PHE A 25 -6.07 41.76 10.82
CA PHE A 25 -6.94 40.59 10.81
C PHE A 25 -7.16 40.00 9.39
N ILE A 26 -7.33 40.84 8.38
CA ILE A 26 -7.45 40.37 6.99
C ILE A 26 -6.15 39.72 6.52
N VAL A 27 -5.00 40.35 6.80
CA VAL A 27 -3.69 39.76 6.51
C VAL A 27 -3.54 38.41 7.21
N TYR A 28 -3.94 38.31 8.47
CA TYR A 28 -3.93 37.05 9.21
C TYR A 28 -4.74 35.94 8.51
N ILE A 29 -5.98 36.23 8.09
CA ILE A 29 -6.80 35.24 7.37
C ILE A 29 -6.18 34.86 6.02
N THR A 30 -5.65 35.83 5.26
CA THR A 30 -5.02 35.53 3.97
C THR A 30 -3.78 34.64 4.12
N VAL A 31 -2.95 34.88 5.14
CA VAL A 31 -1.79 34.02 5.47
C VAL A 31 -2.26 32.63 5.87
N LEU A 32 -3.31 32.53 6.70
CA LEU A 32 -3.89 31.24 7.10
C LEU A 32 -4.41 30.46 5.89
N ALA A 33 -5.12 31.13 4.98
CA ALA A 33 -5.61 30.54 3.75
C ALA A 33 -4.45 30.07 2.84
N MET A 34 -3.38 30.86 2.73
CA MET A 34 -2.19 30.48 1.98
C MET A 34 -1.52 29.24 2.56
N ILE A 35 -1.39 29.15 3.90
CA ILE A 35 -0.85 27.96 4.58
C ILE A 35 -1.73 26.72 4.30
N MET A 36 -3.05 26.89 4.34
CA MET A 36 -3.99 25.79 4.08
C MET A 36 -3.87 25.26 2.65
N ILE A 37 -3.76 26.15 1.65
CA ILE A 37 -3.55 25.78 0.25
C ILE A 37 -2.21 25.05 0.08
N ALA A 38 -1.13 25.59 0.66
CA ALA A 38 0.20 24.98 0.60
C ALA A 38 0.26 23.60 1.27
N SER A 39 -0.48 23.40 2.36
CA SER A 39 -0.58 22.09 3.03
C SER A 39 -1.39 21.08 2.21
N SER A 40 -2.46 21.51 1.54
CA SER A 40 -3.28 20.62 0.69
C SER A 40 -2.44 20.06 -0.46
N HIS A 41 -1.66 20.92 -1.11
CA HIS A 41 -0.86 20.50 -2.26
C HIS A 41 0.21 19.46 -1.91
N GLN A 42 0.81 19.56 -0.71
CA GLN A 42 1.75 18.54 -0.22
C GLN A 42 1.05 17.21 0.11
N ALA A 43 -0.19 17.25 0.58
CA ALA A 43 -0.97 16.04 0.82
C ALA A 43 -1.34 15.35 -0.50
N GLU A 44 -1.73 16.13 -1.51
CA GLU A 44 -2.04 15.63 -2.85
C GLU A 44 -0.84 14.90 -3.48
N GLN A 45 0.35 15.51 -3.46
CA GLN A 45 1.57 14.89 -4.01
C GLN A 45 1.88 13.54 -3.35
N LYS A 46 1.75 13.46 -2.02
CA LYS A 46 1.96 12.20 -1.30
C LYS A 46 0.94 11.12 -1.67
N VAL A 47 -0.31 11.49 -1.92
CA VAL A 47 -1.34 10.53 -2.33
C VAL A 47 -1.02 9.93 -3.69
N TYR A 48 -0.52 10.73 -4.64
CA TYR A 48 -0.06 10.21 -5.94
C TYR A 48 1.12 9.25 -5.79
N GLU A 49 2.12 9.61 -4.99
CA GLU A 49 3.28 8.74 -4.71
C GLU A 49 2.84 7.42 -4.06
N VAL A 50 1.91 7.47 -3.10
CA VAL A 50 1.34 6.27 -2.46
C VAL A 50 0.59 5.40 -3.47
N ALA A 51 -0.11 5.99 -4.44
CA ALA A 51 -0.80 5.23 -5.48
C ALA A 51 0.18 4.49 -6.39
N GLU A 52 1.27 5.16 -6.81
CA GLU A 52 2.33 4.57 -7.62
C GLU A 52 3.03 3.41 -6.87
N LEU A 53 3.42 3.63 -5.61
CA LEU A 53 4.01 2.58 -4.77
C LEU A 53 3.08 1.38 -4.57
N ASN A 54 1.78 1.61 -4.43
CA ASN A 54 0.81 0.50 -4.28
C ASN A 54 0.70 -0.33 -5.56
N GLN A 55 0.78 0.31 -6.72
CA GLN A 55 0.79 -0.40 -8.00
C GLN A 55 2.02 -1.30 -8.12
N GLU A 56 3.21 -0.78 -7.81
CA GLU A 56 4.45 -1.57 -7.80
C GLU A 56 4.36 -2.74 -6.81
N LEU A 57 3.81 -2.50 -5.61
CA LEU A 57 3.59 -3.55 -4.61
C LEU A 57 2.66 -4.66 -5.11
N GLN A 58 1.61 -4.29 -5.85
CA GLN A 58 0.66 -5.24 -6.41
C GLN A 58 1.30 -6.08 -7.51
N GLU A 59 2.10 -5.46 -8.37
CA GLU A 59 2.85 -6.14 -9.42
C GLU A 59 3.83 -7.17 -8.83
N LEU A 60 4.64 -6.76 -7.83
CA LEU A 60 5.60 -7.65 -7.18
C LEU A 60 4.91 -8.81 -6.44
N ARG A 61 3.75 -8.56 -5.82
CA ARG A 61 2.93 -9.63 -5.21
C ARG A 61 2.43 -10.62 -6.25
N SER A 62 2.02 -10.15 -7.43
CA SER A 62 1.60 -11.01 -8.52
C SER A 62 2.76 -11.91 -8.98
N GLU A 63 3.93 -11.32 -9.19
CA GLU A 63 5.14 -12.07 -9.58
C GLU A 63 5.54 -13.12 -8.54
N PHE A 64 5.49 -12.77 -7.25
CA PHE A 64 5.77 -13.70 -6.16
C PHE A 64 4.82 -14.90 -6.18
N VAL A 65 3.52 -14.66 -6.36
CA VAL A 65 2.50 -15.73 -6.40
C VAL A 65 2.75 -16.66 -7.60
N ASP A 66 3.03 -16.11 -8.78
CA ASP A 66 3.31 -16.88 -9.98
C ASP A 66 4.59 -17.71 -9.83
N THR A 67 5.65 -17.12 -9.31
CA THR A 67 6.91 -17.82 -9.05
C THR A 67 6.72 -18.95 -8.03
N ARG A 68 6.01 -18.70 -6.93
CA ARG A 68 5.68 -19.71 -5.93
C ARG A 68 4.88 -20.85 -6.54
N LYS A 69 3.89 -20.55 -7.38
CA LYS A 69 3.08 -21.56 -8.08
C LYS A 69 3.93 -22.41 -9.02
N ARG A 70 4.85 -21.78 -9.77
CA ARG A 70 5.80 -22.49 -10.65
C ARG A 70 6.71 -23.42 -9.85
N LEU A 71 7.29 -22.95 -8.75
CA LEU A 71 8.13 -23.77 -7.88
C LEU A 71 7.37 -24.95 -7.30
N MET A 72 6.13 -24.73 -6.84
CA MET A 72 5.30 -25.79 -6.30
C MET A 72 4.98 -26.84 -7.36
N ARG A 73 4.67 -26.42 -8.60
CA ARG A 73 4.47 -27.33 -9.74
C ARG A 73 5.71 -28.17 -10.03
N LEU A 74 6.90 -27.57 -10.02
CA LEU A 74 8.17 -28.29 -10.21
C LEU A 74 8.48 -29.26 -9.06
N LYS A 75 8.13 -28.89 -7.82
CA LYS A 75 8.32 -29.73 -6.63
C LYS A 75 7.28 -30.85 -6.50
N MET A 76 6.15 -30.80 -7.23
CA MET A 76 5.12 -31.83 -7.11
C MET A 76 5.70 -33.22 -7.41
N GLU A 77 5.45 -34.14 -6.48
CA GLU A 77 5.94 -35.52 -6.55
C GLU A 77 5.52 -36.22 -7.85
N SER A 78 4.31 -35.97 -8.34
CA SER A 78 3.84 -36.48 -9.62
C SER A 78 4.68 -36.00 -10.81
N ASN A 79 4.97 -34.68 -10.89
CA ASN A 79 5.85 -34.13 -11.94
C ASN A 79 7.26 -34.69 -11.86
N ILE A 80 7.79 -34.86 -10.64
CA ILE A 80 9.12 -35.45 -10.45
C ILE A 80 9.11 -36.92 -10.86
N ALA A 81 8.09 -37.70 -10.48
CA ALA A 81 7.95 -39.10 -10.85
C ALA A 81 7.80 -39.26 -12.37
N ASP A 82 7.01 -38.42 -13.02
CA ASP A 82 6.84 -38.42 -14.48
C ASP A 82 8.18 -38.13 -15.19
N MET A 83 8.91 -37.10 -14.79
CA MET A 83 10.24 -36.78 -15.36
C MET A 83 11.30 -37.86 -15.08
N MET A 84 11.23 -38.52 -13.92
CA MET A 84 12.15 -39.58 -13.54
C MET A 84 11.83 -40.92 -14.22
N SER A 85 10.58 -41.13 -14.66
CA SER A 85 10.17 -42.30 -15.41
C SER A 85 10.90 -42.45 -16.75
N GLU A 86 11.14 -41.33 -17.46
CA GLU A 86 11.95 -41.31 -18.70
C GLU A 86 13.40 -41.76 -18.46
N ARG A 87 13.90 -41.57 -17.24
CA ARG A 87 15.25 -41.98 -16.81
C ARG A 87 15.28 -43.39 -16.21
N GLY A 88 14.15 -44.11 -16.22
CA GLY A 88 14.03 -45.48 -15.68
C GLY A 88 13.96 -45.56 -14.15
N ILE A 89 13.70 -44.44 -13.46
CA ILE A 89 13.56 -44.38 -12.00
C ILE A 89 12.07 -44.34 -11.66
N TYR A 90 11.62 -45.28 -10.82
CA TYR A 90 10.21 -45.45 -10.46
C TYR A 90 9.99 -45.36 -8.95
N THR A 91 8.83 -44.82 -8.56
CA THR A 91 8.39 -44.86 -7.16
C THR A 91 8.01 -46.28 -6.77
N SER A 92 8.51 -46.74 -5.61
CA SER A 92 8.11 -48.03 -5.06
C SER A 92 6.66 -47.99 -4.60
N LEU A 93 5.80 -48.82 -5.21
CA LEU A 93 4.42 -49.02 -4.76
C LEU A 93 4.34 -49.90 -3.50
N LYS A 94 5.42 -50.63 -3.17
CA LYS A 94 5.47 -51.53 -2.01
C LYS A 94 6.19 -50.84 -0.85
N PRO A 95 5.63 -50.89 0.37
CA PRO A 95 6.31 -50.37 1.55
C PRO A 95 7.57 -51.17 1.88
N ALA A 96 8.53 -50.54 2.55
CA ALA A 96 9.78 -51.18 2.96
C ALA A 96 9.52 -52.29 4.00
N TYR A 97 10.20 -53.43 3.85
CA TYR A 97 10.13 -54.52 4.81
C TYR A 97 11.09 -54.26 5.97
N LYS A 98 10.58 -54.29 7.20
CA LYS A 98 11.42 -54.26 8.40
C LYS A 98 11.96 -55.67 8.64
N ILE A 99 13.23 -55.88 8.33
CA ILE A 99 13.92 -57.12 8.68
C ILE A 99 14.28 -57.04 10.17
N VAL A 100 13.63 -57.86 10.99
CA VAL A 100 14.00 -58.06 12.39
C VAL A 100 14.81 -59.34 12.45
N VAL A 101 16.12 -59.22 12.65
CA VAL A 101 16.99 -60.36 12.90
C VAL A 101 16.67 -60.87 14.30
N LYS A 102 16.10 -62.07 14.41
CA LYS A 102 16.10 -62.78 15.68
C LYS A 102 17.52 -63.30 15.88
N SER A 103 18.23 -62.79 16.89
CA SER A 103 19.35 -63.52 17.44
C SER A 103 18.80 -64.79 18.07
N GLU A 104 19.27 -65.95 17.63
CA GLU A 104 19.10 -67.19 18.40
C GLU A 104 19.73 -66.96 19.77
N ASP A 105 18.92 -67.03 20.83
CA ASP A 105 19.43 -67.28 22.17
C ASP A 105 19.88 -68.74 22.20
N GLU A 106 21.16 -68.97 21.95
CA GLU A 106 22.01 -70.03 22.54
C GLU A 106 23.51 -69.71 22.35
#